data_AF-A0A960IHR9-F1
#
_entry.id   AF-A0A960IHR9-F1
#
_cell.length_a   1.000
_cell.length_b   1.000
_cell.length_c   1.000
_cell.angle_alpha   90.00
_cell.angle_beta   90.00
_cell.angle_gamma   90.00
#
_symmetry.space_group_name_H-M   'P 1'
#
loop_
_entity.id
_entity.type
_entity.pdbx_description
1 polymer ?
#
loop_
_entity_poly.entity_id
_entity_poly.type
_entity_poly.pdbx_seq_one_letter_code
_entity_poly.pdbx_strand_id
1 'polypeptide(L)'
;MSSSRHEPITSIRVERLVQVWSCSVSMKQLLLRATKSTDAPTRVDLLFTGVAAMNLPTMGIRDLEVQVATSTERSRILAEVPVAHLEERTCFVLTGVDNLSVAPFRGWIVAGAMNSCEDDGEYYEDSQLIPALPSEPPA
;
A
#
# COMPACT_ATOMS: atom_id res chain seq x y z
N MET A 1 -19.23 23.15 -1.37
CA MET A 1 -18.82 21.73 -1.26
C MET A 1 -17.47 21.62 -1.95
N SER A 2 -16.39 21.78 -1.19
CA SER A 2 -15.03 21.68 -1.74
C SER A 2 -14.71 20.21 -1.91
N SER A 3 -14.77 19.72 -3.15
CA SER A 3 -14.14 18.45 -3.51
C SER A 3 -12.63 18.64 -3.33
N SER A 4 -12.11 18.20 -2.18
CA SER A 4 -10.68 18.06 -1.97
C SER A 4 -10.16 17.14 -3.06
N ARG A 5 -9.51 17.71 -4.08
CA ARG A 5 -8.68 16.94 -4.99
C ARG A 5 -7.55 16.41 -4.13
N HIS A 6 -7.66 15.15 -3.71
CA HIS A 6 -6.50 14.44 -3.18
C HIS A 6 -5.51 14.36 -4.34
N GLU A 7 -4.45 15.17 -4.28
CA GLU A 7 -3.33 15.01 -5.19
C GLU A 7 -2.83 13.57 -5.05
N PRO A 8 -2.60 12.86 -6.16
CA PRO A 8 -2.10 11.49 -6.09
C PRO A 8 -0.77 11.51 -5.36
N ILE A 9 -0.66 10.75 -4.26
CA ILE A 9 0.56 10.66 -3.48
C ILE A 9 1.65 10.08 -4.39
N THR A 10 2.67 10.89 -4.68
CA THR A 10 3.79 10.49 -5.53
C THR A 10 4.87 9.74 -4.77
N SER A 11 4.99 9.99 -3.47
CA SER A 11 5.88 9.27 -2.57
C SER A 11 5.44 9.38 -1.10
N ILE A 12 5.84 8.39 -0.30
CA ILE A 12 5.68 8.38 1.15
C ILE A 12 6.78 7.55 1.80
N ARG A 13 7.22 7.95 3.00
CA ARG A 13 8.17 7.21 3.82
C ARG A 13 7.57 6.93 5.19
N VAL A 14 7.72 5.70 5.66
CA VAL A 14 7.21 5.19 6.94
C VAL A 14 8.37 4.54 7.69
N GLU A 15 8.93 5.25 8.67
CA GLU A 15 10.08 4.82 9.48
C GLU A 15 9.65 3.88 10.62
N ARG A 16 8.91 2.82 10.26
CA ARG A 16 8.35 1.82 11.16
C ARG A 16 8.36 0.45 10.46
N LEU A 17 8.07 -0.61 11.20
CA LEU A 17 7.79 -1.91 10.57
C LEU A 17 6.41 -1.84 9.89
N VAL A 18 6.38 -2.04 8.58
CA VAL A 18 5.16 -2.11 7.76
C VAL A 18 4.91 -3.56 7.34
N GLN A 19 3.69 -4.04 7.49
CA GLN A 19 3.29 -5.41 7.15
C GLN A 19 2.06 -5.40 6.24
N VAL A 20 1.89 -6.49 5.47
CA VAL A 20 0.63 -6.74 4.77
C VAL A 20 -0.45 -6.99 5.82
N TRP A 21 -1.45 -6.13 5.84
CA TRP A 21 -2.53 -6.19 6.81
C TRP A 21 -3.76 -6.88 6.25
N SER A 22 -4.17 -6.50 5.04
CA SER A 22 -5.25 -7.16 4.33
C SER A 22 -4.97 -7.18 2.82
N CYS A 23 -5.43 -8.24 2.17
CA CYS A 23 -5.37 -8.38 0.72
C CYS A 23 -6.69 -8.98 0.25
N SER A 24 -7.42 -8.24 -0.59
CA SER A 24 -8.70 -8.66 -1.14
C SER A 24 -8.58 -8.78 -2.66
N VAL A 25 -8.67 -10.02 -3.16
CA VAL A 25 -8.57 -10.31 -4.59
C VAL A 25 -9.80 -9.81 -5.35
N SER A 26 -11.00 -10.01 -4.80
CA SER A 26 -12.26 -9.56 -5.42
C SER A 26 -12.33 -8.04 -5.53
N MET A 27 -11.85 -7.34 -4.50
CA MET A 27 -11.83 -5.88 -4.46
C MET A 27 -10.56 -5.28 -5.10
N LYS A 28 -9.58 -6.11 -5.47
CA LYS A 28 -8.25 -5.69 -5.95
C LYS A 28 -7.60 -4.68 -5.01
N GLN A 29 -7.64 -4.96 -3.71
CA GLN A 29 -7.14 -4.07 -2.66
C GLN A 29 -6.03 -4.73 -1.87
N LEU A 30 -5.03 -3.92 -1.51
CA LEU A 30 -3.95 -4.29 -0.60
C LEU A 30 -3.80 -3.17 0.42
N LEU A 31 -3.87 -3.53 1.70
CA LEU A 31 -3.58 -2.63 2.81
C LEU A 31 -2.26 -3.02 3.45
N LEU A 32 -1.32 -2.09 3.50
CA LEU A 32 -0.12 -2.19 4.33
C LEU A 32 -0.32 -1.36 5.59
N ARG A 33 0.13 -1.86 6.75
CA ARG A 33 -0.02 -1.19 8.05
C ARG A 33 1.30 -1.18 8.81
N ALA A 34 1.65 -0.01 9.36
CA ALA A 34 2.52 0.09 10.53
C ALA A 34 1.65 0.26 11.77
N THR A 35 1.80 -0.64 12.75
CA THR A 35 1.01 -0.61 13.99
C THR A 35 1.58 0.39 14.99
N LYS A 36 0.77 0.73 15.99
CA LYS A 36 1.21 1.47 17.17
C LYS A 36 2.37 0.74 17.86
N SER A 37 3.28 1.51 18.44
CA SER A 37 4.33 1.07 19.37
C SER A 37 4.49 2.11 20.47
N THR A 38 5.30 1.81 21.48
CA THR A 38 5.60 2.77 22.57
C THR A 38 6.17 4.10 22.02
N ASP A 39 6.97 4.03 20.96
CA ASP A 39 7.62 5.19 20.36
C ASP A 39 6.79 5.84 19.24
N ALA A 40 5.73 5.15 18.79
CA ALA A 40 4.85 5.59 17.71
C ALA A 40 3.38 5.29 18.08
N PRO A 41 2.69 6.21 18.79
CA PRO A 41 1.36 5.94 19.34
C PRO A 41 0.23 5.99 18.31
N THR A 42 0.53 6.16 17.03
CA THR A 42 -0.42 6.14 15.90
C THR A 42 -0.15 4.93 15.02
N ARG A 43 -1.15 4.51 14.23
CA ARG A 43 -0.94 3.57 13.12
C ARG A 43 -0.89 4.30 11.80
N VAL A 44 -0.15 3.75 10.83
CA VAL A 44 -0.08 4.27 9.45
C VAL A 44 -0.59 3.19 8.50
N ASP A 45 -1.58 3.55 7.71
CA ASP A 45 -2.18 2.70 6.69
C ASP A 45 -1.85 3.20 5.29
N LEU A 46 -1.43 2.29 4.41
CA LEU A 46 -1.23 2.52 2.98
C LEU A 46 -2.18 1.59 2.21
N LEU A 47 -3.23 2.17 1.63
CA LEU A 47 -4.18 1.43 0.80
C LEU A 47 -3.82 1.56 -0.67
N PHE A 48 -3.62 0.43 -1.33
CA PHE A 48 -3.52 0.32 -2.78
C PHE A 48 -4.83 -0.23 -3.34
N THR A 49 -5.39 0.44 -4.34
CA THR A 49 -6.65 0.05 -5.00
C THR A 49 -6.40 -0.32 -6.45
N GLY A 50 -7.18 -1.27 -6.99
CA GLY A 50 -6.99 -1.78 -8.34
C GLY A 50 -5.67 -2.53 -8.53
N VAL A 51 -5.17 -3.20 -7.48
CA VAL A 51 -3.95 -4.01 -7.49
C VAL A 51 -4.06 -5.10 -8.55
N ALA A 52 -3.08 -5.16 -9.45
CA ALA A 52 -2.96 -6.18 -10.50
C ALA A 52 -1.85 -7.19 -10.21
N ALA A 53 -0.74 -6.72 -9.65
CA ALA A 53 0.43 -7.53 -9.34
C ALA A 53 1.26 -6.86 -8.25
N MET A 54 2.03 -7.64 -7.52
CA MET A 54 2.93 -7.14 -6.48
C MET A 54 4.11 -8.08 -6.26
N ASN A 55 5.22 -7.51 -5.81
CA ASN A 55 6.40 -8.21 -5.32
C ASN A 55 6.76 -7.61 -3.96
N LEU A 56 6.40 -8.34 -2.89
CA LEU A 56 6.54 -7.94 -1.50
C LEU A 56 7.10 -9.11 -0.68
N PRO A 57 7.85 -8.84 0.41
CA PRO A 57 8.26 -9.87 1.34
C PRO A 57 7.08 -10.24 2.25
N THR A 58 7.07 -11.48 2.73
CA THR A 58 5.96 -12.00 3.53
C THR A 58 5.93 -11.47 4.97
N MET A 59 7.09 -11.13 5.54
CA MET A 59 7.23 -10.81 6.98
C MET A 59 7.31 -9.31 7.30
N GLY A 60 7.14 -8.44 6.29
CA GLY A 60 7.16 -6.98 6.45
C GLY A 60 8.48 -6.31 6.05
N ILE A 61 8.41 -4.98 6.00
CA ILE A 61 9.47 -4.08 5.54
C ILE A 61 9.67 -3.03 6.62
N ARG A 62 10.89 -2.86 7.13
CA ARG A 62 11.26 -1.73 7.99
C ARG A 62 11.67 -0.55 7.13
N ASP A 63 11.38 0.65 7.62
CA ASP A 63 11.75 1.92 6.99
C ASP A 63 11.28 1.99 5.54
N LEU A 64 10.00 1.67 5.34
CA LEU A 64 9.39 1.56 4.02
C LEU A 64 9.35 2.94 3.35
N GLU A 65 9.85 3.00 2.13
CA GLU A 65 9.64 4.10 1.21
C GLU A 65 8.89 3.60 -0.02
N VAL A 66 7.84 4.32 -0.40
CA VAL A 66 7.05 4.05 -1.60
C VAL A 66 7.15 5.26 -2.50
N GLN A 67 7.40 5.02 -3.79
CA GLN A 67 7.45 6.08 -4.81
C GLN A 67 6.79 5.61 -6.10
N VAL A 68 6.24 6.53 -6.88
CA VAL A 68 5.86 6.25 -8.27
C VAL A 68 7.12 5.89 -9.07
N ALA A 69 7.07 4.77 -9.77
CA ALA A 69 8.17 4.26 -10.57
C ALA A 69 8.53 5.25 -11.68
N THR A 70 9.83 5.46 -11.89
CA THR A 70 10.33 6.12 -13.10
C THR A 70 9.97 5.33 -14.36
N SER A 71 10.08 5.93 -15.53
CA SER A 71 9.84 5.23 -16.81
C SER A 71 10.69 3.97 -16.98
N THR A 72 11.97 4.02 -16.56
CA THR A 72 12.89 2.87 -16.60
C THR A 72 12.45 1.76 -15.65
N GLU A 73 12.07 2.10 -14.42
CA GLU A 73 11.61 1.13 -13.43
C GLU A 73 10.28 0.50 -13.84
N ARG A 74 9.36 1.32 -14.36
CA ARG A 74 8.09 0.86 -14.93
C ARG A 74 8.36 -0.19 -16.01
N SER A 75 9.24 0.07 -16.97
CA SER A 75 9.56 -0.89 -18.03
C SER A 75 10.08 -2.23 -17.49
N ARG A 76 10.90 -2.21 -16.43
CA ARG A 76 11.40 -3.45 -15.78
C ARG A 76 10.28 -4.21 -15.08
N ILE A 77 9.46 -3.50 -14.31
CA ILE A 77 8.32 -4.10 -13.60
C ILE A 77 7.35 -4.74 -14.60
N LEU A 78 7.01 -4.03 -15.69
CA LEU A 78 6.09 -4.55 -16.71
C LEU A 78 6.65 -5.74 -17.49
N ALA A 79 7.97 -5.94 -17.53
CA ALA A 79 8.57 -7.15 -18.10
C ALA A 79 8.36 -8.40 -17.23
N GLU A 80 8.12 -8.21 -15.92
CA GLU A 80 7.86 -9.29 -14.96
C GLU A 80 6.36 -9.62 -14.83
N VAL A 81 5.47 -8.77 -15.34
CA VAL A 81 4.01 -8.89 -15.15
C VAL A 81 3.30 -9.33 -16.45
N PRO A 82 2.40 -10.33 -16.41
CA PRO A 82 1.59 -10.71 -17.56
C PRO A 82 0.73 -9.54 -18.11
N VAL A 83 0.76 -9.35 -19.42
CA VAL A 83 0.28 -8.16 -20.16
C VAL A 83 -1.21 -7.83 -19.94
N ALA A 84 -2.05 -8.82 -19.62
CA ALA A 84 -3.51 -8.69 -19.65
C ALA A 84 -4.11 -7.69 -18.64
N HIS A 85 -3.33 -7.14 -17.70
CA HIS A 85 -3.84 -6.33 -16.59
C HIS A 85 -3.04 -5.04 -16.34
N LEU A 86 -2.43 -4.43 -17.36
CA LEU A 86 -1.46 -3.33 -17.15
C LEU A 86 -1.90 -1.96 -17.68
N GLU A 87 -2.91 -1.91 -18.54
CA GLU A 87 -3.38 -0.64 -19.09
C GLU A 87 -3.94 0.25 -17.97
N GLU A 88 -3.51 1.52 -17.95
CA GLU A 88 -3.94 2.59 -17.02
C GLU A 88 -3.52 2.46 -15.54
N ARG A 89 -2.66 1.49 -15.19
CA ARG A 89 -2.15 1.36 -13.79
C ARG A 89 -0.82 2.09 -13.55
N THR A 90 -0.64 2.51 -12.31
CA THR A 90 0.59 3.09 -11.77
C THR A 90 1.48 1.98 -11.20
N CYS A 91 2.77 2.06 -11.50
CA CYS A 91 3.77 1.20 -10.87
C CYS A 91 4.36 1.97 -9.69
N PHE A 92 4.35 1.34 -8.52
CA PHE A 92 4.99 1.85 -7.31
C PHE A 92 6.22 1.00 -7.02
N VAL A 93 7.33 1.66 -6.71
CA VAL A 93 8.55 1.02 -6.20
C VAL A 93 8.53 1.12 -4.68
N LEU A 94 8.85 0.01 -4.02
CA LEU A 94 8.94 -0.07 -2.57
C LEU A 94 10.38 -0.41 -2.21
N THR A 95 10.97 0.37 -1.32
CA THR A 95 12.32 0.15 -0.78
C THR A 95 12.28 0.16 0.73
N GLY A 96 13.23 -0.52 1.37
CA GLY A 96 13.37 -0.54 2.82
C GLY A 96 14.33 -1.62 3.24
N VAL A 97 14.11 -2.19 4.43
CA VAL A 97 14.89 -3.31 4.96
C VAL A 97 13.97 -4.49 5.21
N ASP A 98 14.30 -5.66 4.66
CA ASP A 98 13.54 -6.88 4.89
C ASP A 98 13.56 -7.28 6.37
N ASN A 99 12.39 -7.57 6.94
CA ASN A 99 12.26 -7.78 8.37
C ASN A 99 13.06 -9.00 8.87
N LEU A 100 13.19 -10.06 8.07
CA LEU A 100 13.87 -11.30 8.46
C LEU A 100 15.38 -11.26 8.21
N SER A 101 15.78 -10.90 6.99
CA SER A 101 17.16 -10.99 6.54
C SER A 101 18.00 -9.76 6.91
N VAL A 102 17.34 -8.65 7.27
CA VAL A 102 17.99 -7.35 7.52
C VAL A 102 18.74 -6.83 6.27
N ALA A 103 18.51 -7.44 5.10
CA ALA A 103 19.07 -7.00 3.84
C ALA A 103 18.22 -5.84 3.27
N PRO A 104 18.82 -4.97 2.44
CA PRO A 104 18.06 -4.01 1.66
C PRO A 104 17.00 -4.73 0.83
N PHE A 105 15.76 -4.28 0.96
CA PHE A 105 14.63 -4.76 0.19
C PHE A 105 14.32 -3.77 -0.94
N ARG A 106 14.00 -4.31 -2.11
CA ARG A 106 13.40 -3.57 -3.21
C ARG A 106 12.35 -4.43 -3.90
N GLY A 107 11.12 -3.95 -3.93
CA GLY A 107 9.98 -4.58 -4.59
C GLY A 107 9.10 -3.57 -5.31
N TRP A 108 7.91 -4.00 -5.67
CA TRP A 108 7.01 -3.19 -6.48
C TRP A 108 5.54 -3.59 -6.31
N ILE A 109 4.64 -2.65 -6.59
CA ILE A 109 3.19 -2.87 -6.67
C ILE A 109 2.68 -2.22 -7.95
N VAL A 110 1.85 -2.94 -8.70
CA VAL A 110 1.09 -2.37 -9.82
C VAL A 110 -0.35 -2.18 -9.38
N ALA A 111 -0.79 -0.94 -9.25
CA ALA A 111 -2.11 -0.56 -8.73
C ALA A 111 -2.66 0.68 -9.46
N GLY A 112 -3.97 0.92 -9.35
CA GLY A 112 -4.60 2.12 -9.89
C GLY A 112 -4.20 3.37 -9.09
N ALA A 113 -4.32 3.29 -7.76
CA ALA A 113 -4.00 4.38 -6.85
C ALA A 113 -3.44 3.89 -5.52
N MET A 114 -2.77 4.80 -4.81
CA MET A 114 -2.33 4.64 -3.44
C MET A 114 -2.87 5.80 -2.60
N ASN A 115 -3.38 5.49 -1.41
CA ASN A 115 -3.82 6.44 -0.40
C ASN A 115 -3.14 6.11 0.93
N SER A 116 -2.90 7.12 1.75
CA SER A 116 -2.36 6.94 3.10
C SER A 116 -3.24 7.60 4.15
N CYS A 117 -3.20 7.06 5.36
CA CYS A 117 -3.84 7.62 6.54
C CYS A 117 -2.97 7.31 7.76
N GLU A 118 -2.74 8.29 8.62
CA GLU A 118 -2.18 8.08 9.95
C GLU A 118 -3.25 8.48 10.97
N ASP A 119 -3.57 7.57 11.88
CA ASP A 119 -4.64 7.76 12.85
C ASP A 119 -4.37 7.07 14.19
N ASP A 120 -5.24 7.35 15.17
CA ASP A 120 -5.19 6.79 16.52
C ASP A 120 -5.90 5.43 16.66
N GLY A 121 -6.30 4.80 15.55
CA GLY A 121 -7.04 3.55 15.57
C GLY A 121 -6.24 2.38 16.15
N GLU A 122 -6.95 1.42 16.71
CA GLU A 122 -6.38 0.24 17.37
C GLU A 122 -5.97 -0.84 16.36
N TYR A 123 -5.25 -1.85 16.87
CA TYR A 123 -4.73 -2.96 16.07
C TYR A 123 -5.84 -3.64 15.25
N TYR A 124 -6.95 -3.99 15.89
CA TYR A 124 -8.06 -4.75 15.30
C TYR A 124 -9.08 -3.91 14.53
N GLU A 125 -8.96 -2.58 14.55
CA GLU A 125 -9.92 -1.70 13.89
C GLU A 125 -9.65 -1.62 12.39
N ASP A 126 -10.73 -1.50 11.61
CA ASP A 126 -10.65 -1.28 10.18
C ASP A 126 -9.95 0.05 9.85
N SER A 127 -9.34 0.11 8.68
CA SER A 127 -8.75 1.35 8.16
C SER A 127 -9.83 2.33 7.76
N GLN A 128 -9.64 3.62 8.03
CA GLN A 128 -10.49 4.68 7.50
C GLN A 128 -10.45 4.77 5.96
N LEU A 129 -9.43 4.16 5.34
CA LEU A 129 -9.30 4.08 3.88
C LEU A 129 -10.21 3.01 3.26
N ILE A 130 -10.72 2.06 4.04
CA ILE A 130 -11.64 1.03 3.58
C ILE A 130 -13.07 1.53 3.83
N PRO A 131 -13.91 1.69 2.79
CA PRO A 131 -15.30 2.08 2.98
C PRO A 131 -16.01 1.07 3.88
N ALA A 132 -16.71 1.56 4.90
CA ALA A 132 -17.59 0.72 5.70
C ALA A 132 -18.62 0.05 4.78
N LEU A 133 -18.83 -1.25 4.94
CA LEU A 133 -19.95 -1.92 4.29
C LEU A 133 -21.25 -1.27 4.81
N PRO A 134 -22.21 -0.92 3.92
CA PRO A 134 -23.51 -0.44 4.38
C PRO A 134 -24.13 -1.52 5.25
N SER A 135 -24.42 -1.16 6.50
CA SER A 135 -24.93 -2.06 7.54
C SER A 135 -26.43 -2.33 7.45
N GLU A 136 -27.14 -1.73 6.49
CA GLU A 136 -28.58 -1.94 6.31
C GLU A 136 -28.87 -2.94 5.17
N PRO A 137 -29.57 -4.05 5.45
CA PRO A 137 -30.22 -4.81 4.40
C PRO A 137 -31.30 -3.94 3.73
N PRO A 138 -31.53 -4.07 2.41
CA PRO A 138 -32.66 -3.40 1.77
C PRO A 138 -33.97 -3.86 2.42
N ALA A 139 -34.81 -2.89 2.80
CA ALA A 139 -36.16 -3.12 3.28
C ALA A 139 -37.08 -3.67 2.17
#